data_AF-A0A644ZB85-F1
#
_entry.id   AF-A0A644ZB85-F1
#
_cell.length_a   1.000
_cell.length_b   1.000
_cell.length_c   1.000
_cell.angle_alpha   90.00
_cell.angle_beta   90.00
_cell.angle_gamma   90.00
#
_symmetry.space_group_name_H-M   'P 1'
#
loop_
_entity.id
_entity.type
_entity.pdbx_description
1 polymer ?
#
loop_
_entity_poly.entity_id
_entity_poly.type
_entity_poly.pdbx_seq_one_letter_code
_entity_poly.pdbx_strand_id
1 'polypeptide(L)'
;MAAGHAANGAFWLNDDTGKWAGTTYYSDFPWWVSQYNDRKALDFRIDNMVWTPALPVENYKYLTAEWVQDTFKYKFDDARKNKYRRFIVSPFVNDEVNSLTSELFTNSTIGKDEIPDILSLTYYAGNYDHKSPRECALEMQDTYVRLDKSIAALLDLLDQKVGLHNVMLFITSTGYTDPETADFGKYRIPGGEFHLNRCAALLNIYLMATYGEGQYVEAYHNQQIYLNHKLIEKKQLNLTDIQEKAADFLVQFSGVNEVYSAHRLLLGAWTPEIYKIRNAFNRKRSGDLLIDVLPGWTIVEEQATNSRIVRAANTPAPLILLGASVKPEIIEIPTSVEYIAPTIAHAIRIRAPNGCKTSPLTGIR
;
A
#
# COMPACT_ATOMS: atom_id res chain seq x y z
N MET A 1 2.39 9.24 4.08
CA MET A 1 2.93 9.74 2.79
C MET A 1 2.00 10.76 2.14
N ALA A 2 0.68 10.56 2.11
CA ALA A 2 -0.28 11.42 1.42
C ALA A 2 -0.20 12.93 1.72
N ALA A 3 0.08 13.33 2.96
CA ALA A 3 0.13 14.73 3.37
C ALA A 3 1.34 15.53 2.81
N GLY A 4 2.39 14.86 2.33
CA GLY A 4 3.60 15.54 1.86
C GLY A 4 4.38 16.26 2.98
N HIS A 5 5.20 17.24 2.61
CA HIS A 5 6.14 17.89 3.53
C HIS A 5 5.59 19.11 4.28
N ALA A 6 4.52 19.72 3.77
CA ALA A 6 4.04 21.04 4.21
C ALA A 6 2.52 21.08 4.41
N ALA A 7 1.89 19.94 4.74
CA ALA A 7 0.48 19.94 5.13
C ALA A 7 0.26 20.70 6.43
N ASN A 8 -0.98 21.12 6.66
CA ASN A 8 -1.42 21.66 7.94
C ASN A 8 -1.59 20.57 9.03
N GLY A 9 -1.65 19.30 8.64
CA GLY A 9 -1.76 18.19 9.58
C GLY A 9 -1.84 16.84 8.88
N ALA A 10 -1.59 15.79 9.64
CA ALA A 10 -1.86 14.41 9.24
C ALA A 10 -2.34 13.64 10.46
N PHE A 11 -3.46 12.94 10.31
CA PHE A 11 -4.13 12.25 11.39
C PHE A 11 -4.38 10.78 11.04
N TRP A 12 -4.27 9.90 12.04
CA TRP A 12 -4.55 8.48 11.91
C TRP A 12 -5.15 7.94 13.20
N LEU A 13 -5.91 6.86 13.11
CA LEU A 13 -6.44 6.20 14.30
C LEU A 13 -5.32 5.40 14.98
N ASN A 14 -5.09 5.65 16.26
CA ASN A 14 -4.09 4.94 17.03
C ASN A 14 -4.60 3.53 17.39
N ASP A 15 -3.80 2.51 17.10
CA ASP A 15 -4.16 1.10 17.21
C ASP A 15 -4.10 0.54 18.64
N ASP A 16 -3.56 1.30 19.59
CA ASP A 16 -3.52 0.94 21.01
C ASP A 16 -4.62 1.65 21.82
N THR A 17 -5.07 2.83 21.41
CA THR A 17 -6.00 3.67 22.18
C THR A 17 -7.34 3.94 21.50
N GLY A 18 -7.46 3.72 20.18
CA GLY A 18 -8.67 4.05 19.41
C GLY A 18 -8.94 5.56 19.28
N LYS A 19 -7.98 6.41 19.66
CA LYS A 19 -8.06 7.86 19.51
C LYS A 19 -7.39 8.31 18.22
N TRP A 20 -7.83 9.42 17.66
CA TRP A 20 -7.12 10.07 16.57
C TRP A 20 -5.80 10.64 17.08
N ALA A 21 -4.71 10.26 16.44
CA ALA A 21 -3.36 10.74 16.70
C ALA A 21 -2.88 11.60 15.53
N GLY A 22 -1.85 12.41 15.79
CA GLY A 22 -1.16 13.21 14.79
C GLY A 22 0.34 13.27 15.09
N THR A 23 1.04 14.15 14.39
CA THR A 23 2.48 14.36 14.59
C THR A 23 2.78 15.83 14.84
N THR A 24 3.77 16.10 15.68
CA THR A 24 4.31 17.44 15.93
C THR A 24 5.14 17.99 14.77
N TYR A 25 5.32 17.21 13.70
CA TYR A 25 6.07 17.63 12.51
C TYR A 25 5.41 18.80 11.75
N TYR A 26 4.08 18.86 11.68
CA TYR A 26 3.36 19.87 10.89
C TYR A 26 2.99 21.10 11.73
N SER A 27 2.26 20.87 12.81
CA SER A 27 1.76 21.90 13.72
C SER A 27 1.40 21.28 15.06
N ASP A 28 0.94 22.13 15.98
CA ASP A 28 0.25 21.66 17.17
C ASP A 28 -1.00 20.86 16.81
N PHE A 29 -1.32 19.90 17.68
CA PHE A 29 -2.48 19.04 17.52
C PHE A 29 -3.77 19.87 17.65
N PRO A 30 -4.70 19.85 16.66
CA PRO A 30 -5.83 20.77 16.68
C PRO A 30 -6.77 20.52 17.87
N TRP A 31 -7.19 21.60 18.53
CA TRP A 31 -8.05 21.54 19.72
C TRP A 31 -9.36 20.78 19.46
N TRP A 32 -9.92 20.87 18.25
CA TRP A 32 -11.18 20.21 17.90
C TRP A 32 -11.00 18.70 17.76
N VAL A 33 -9.82 18.22 17.37
CA VAL A 33 -9.50 16.78 17.36
C VAL A 33 -9.35 16.28 18.79
N SER A 34 -8.72 17.06 19.69
CA SER A 34 -8.71 16.75 21.12
C SER A 34 -10.11 16.66 21.71
N GLN A 35 -10.98 17.63 21.41
CA GLN A 35 -12.37 17.59 21.86
C GLN A 35 -13.15 16.40 21.28
N TYR A 36 -12.90 16.04 20.02
CA TYR A 36 -13.48 14.83 19.43
C TYR A 36 -13.01 13.59 20.20
N ASN A 37 -11.72 13.48 20.49
CA ASN A 37 -11.17 12.37 21.25
C ASN A 37 -11.71 12.28 22.68
N ASP A 38 -12.02 13.41 23.32
CA ASP A 38 -12.51 13.43 24.70
C ASP A 38 -14.02 13.14 24.80
N ARG A 39 -14.78 13.31 23.72
CA ARG A 39 -16.25 13.24 23.73
C ARG A 39 -16.85 12.15 22.85
N LYS A 40 -16.17 11.79 21.75
CA LYS A 40 -16.69 10.95 20.67
C LYS A 40 -15.72 9.85 20.22
N ALA A 41 -14.58 9.70 20.88
CA ALA A 41 -13.60 8.67 20.54
C ALA A 41 -14.22 7.27 20.49
N LEU A 42 -13.55 6.41 19.73
CA LEU A 42 -13.97 5.04 19.50
C LEU A 42 -14.01 4.22 20.80
N ASP A 43 -13.14 4.51 21.76
CA ASP A 43 -13.06 3.84 23.06
C ASP A 43 -14.39 3.86 23.83
N PHE A 44 -15.19 4.92 23.72
CA PHE A 44 -16.51 5.01 24.36
C PHE A 44 -17.61 4.17 23.68
N ARG A 45 -17.41 3.78 22.41
CA ARG A 45 -18.47 3.22 21.56
C ARG A 45 -18.19 1.79 21.10
N ILE A 46 -16.93 1.39 21.02
CA ILE A 46 -16.47 0.14 20.40
C ILE A 46 -17.12 -1.12 20.99
N ASP A 47 -17.43 -1.11 22.29
CA ASP A 47 -18.02 -2.27 22.99
C ASP A 47 -19.43 -2.62 22.50
N ASN A 48 -20.13 -1.63 21.94
CA ASN A 48 -21.48 -1.78 21.38
C ASN A 48 -21.48 -2.05 19.86
N MET A 49 -20.31 -2.02 19.22
CA MET A 49 -20.21 -2.20 17.78
C MET A 49 -20.09 -3.69 17.44
N VAL A 50 -20.96 -4.13 16.53
CA VAL A 50 -20.96 -5.50 16.04
C VAL A 50 -21.01 -5.47 14.52
N TRP A 51 -20.02 -6.08 13.89
CA TRP A 51 -20.00 -6.23 12.46
C TRP A 51 -20.68 -7.53 12.04
N THR A 52 -21.79 -7.38 11.31
CA THR A 52 -22.53 -8.44 10.62
C THR A 52 -22.75 -8.02 9.16
N PRO A 53 -23.07 -8.95 8.26
CA PRO A 53 -23.44 -8.61 6.88
C PRO A 53 -24.51 -7.52 6.83
N ALA A 54 -24.30 -6.50 5.99
CA ALA A 54 -25.22 -5.40 5.77
C ALA A 54 -26.40 -5.79 4.86
N LEU A 55 -26.23 -6.82 4.04
CA LEU A 55 -27.22 -7.38 3.13
C LEU A 55 -27.48 -8.86 3.49
N PRO A 56 -28.59 -9.45 2.99
CA PRO A 56 -28.76 -10.90 3.04
C PRO A 56 -27.60 -11.63 2.35
N VAL A 57 -27.19 -12.78 2.89
CA VAL A 57 -25.98 -13.51 2.47
C VAL A 57 -26.03 -13.88 0.98
N GLU A 58 -27.23 -14.20 0.48
CA GLU A 58 -27.53 -14.53 -0.91
C GLU A 58 -27.21 -13.41 -1.92
N ASN A 59 -27.04 -12.16 -1.47
CA ASN A 59 -26.69 -11.04 -2.35
C ASN A 59 -25.18 -10.90 -2.58
N TYR A 60 -24.33 -11.60 -1.82
CA TYR A 60 -22.88 -11.55 -1.97
C TYR A 60 -22.38 -12.62 -2.96
N LYS A 61 -22.51 -12.33 -4.25
CA LYS A 61 -22.31 -13.33 -5.34
C LYS A 61 -20.98 -13.23 -6.08
N TYR A 62 -20.17 -12.20 -5.82
CA TYR A 62 -19.01 -11.86 -6.66
C TYR A 62 -17.73 -12.55 -6.24
N LEU A 63 -17.60 -12.89 -4.95
CA LEU A 63 -16.48 -13.64 -4.42
C LEU A 63 -16.98 -14.95 -3.84
N THR A 64 -16.56 -16.06 -4.44
CA THR A 64 -16.93 -17.39 -3.99
C THR A 64 -15.90 -17.91 -2.99
N ALA A 65 -16.36 -18.29 -1.81
CA ALA A 65 -15.57 -19.14 -0.93
C ALA A 65 -15.67 -20.59 -1.43
N GLU A 66 -14.57 -21.35 -1.35
CA GLU A 66 -14.60 -22.79 -1.67
C GLU A 66 -15.42 -23.60 -0.64
N TRP A 67 -15.65 -23.03 0.53
CA TRP A 67 -16.41 -23.61 1.63
C TRP A 67 -17.73 -22.84 1.81
N VAL A 68 -18.79 -23.53 2.22
CA VAL A 68 -20.00 -22.85 2.70
C VAL A 68 -19.58 -22.02 3.91
N GLN A 69 -19.51 -20.70 3.74
CA GLN A 69 -19.28 -19.81 4.87
C GLN A 69 -20.58 -19.67 5.64
N ASP A 70 -20.57 -20.11 6.89
CA ASP A 70 -21.54 -19.62 7.87
C ASP A 70 -21.41 -18.08 7.94
N THR A 71 -22.53 -17.39 8.14
CA THR A 71 -22.54 -15.93 8.29
C THR A 71 -21.56 -15.47 9.39
N PHE A 72 -21.02 -14.27 9.28
CA PHE A 72 -20.06 -13.75 10.26
C PHE A 72 -20.71 -12.82 11.29
N LYS A 73 -20.12 -12.76 12.48
CA LYS A 73 -20.45 -11.80 13.53
C LYS A 73 -19.21 -11.46 14.33
N TYR A 74 -18.68 -10.26 14.13
CA TYR A 74 -17.50 -9.78 14.85
C TYR A 74 -17.87 -8.74 15.89
N LYS A 75 -17.59 -9.05 17.16
CA LYS A 75 -17.45 -8.04 18.21
C LYS A 75 -15.98 -7.67 18.33
N PHE A 76 -15.71 -6.38 18.46
CA PHE A 76 -14.33 -5.88 18.60
C PHE A 76 -13.86 -5.90 20.05
N ASP A 77 -14.77 -5.70 21.00
CA ASP A 77 -14.49 -5.80 22.43
C ASP A 77 -14.44 -7.27 22.87
N ASP A 78 -13.32 -7.92 22.57
CA ASP A 78 -12.82 -9.00 23.42
C ASP A 78 -11.76 -8.43 24.36
N ALA A 79 -11.62 -9.01 25.56
CA ALA A 79 -10.77 -8.49 26.64
C ALA A 79 -9.24 -8.48 26.34
N ARG A 80 -8.82 -8.57 25.08
CA ARG A 80 -7.41 -8.56 24.67
C ARG A 80 -7.01 -7.19 24.11
N LYS A 81 -5.71 -6.88 24.23
CA LYS A 81 -5.04 -5.65 23.74
C LYS A 81 -5.14 -5.39 22.22
N ASN A 82 -5.99 -6.11 21.48
CA ASN A 82 -6.08 -6.06 20.02
C ASN A 82 -7.39 -5.46 19.49
N LYS A 83 -8.29 -4.93 20.34
CA LYS A 83 -9.62 -4.49 19.87
C LYS A 83 -9.58 -3.39 18.81
N TYR A 84 -8.74 -2.37 18.99
CA TYR A 84 -8.63 -1.28 18.01
C TYR A 84 -7.89 -1.73 16.74
N ARG A 85 -6.87 -2.59 16.85
CA ARG A 85 -6.23 -3.22 15.69
C ARG A 85 -7.24 -3.94 14.80
N ARG A 86 -8.10 -4.77 15.40
CA ARG A 86 -9.17 -5.48 14.68
C ARG A 86 -10.22 -4.54 14.11
N PHE A 87 -10.53 -3.43 14.80
CA PHE A 87 -11.46 -2.42 14.31
C PHE A 87 -10.92 -1.69 13.07
N ILE A 88 -9.65 -1.30 13.08
CA ILE A 88 -9.02 -0.53 11.98
C ILE A 88 -9.01 -1.33 10.67
N VAL A 89 -8.94 -2.65 10.74
CA VAL A 89 -9.03 -3.55 9.58
C VAL A 89 -10.47 -3.99 9.26
N SER A 90 -11.48 -3.25 9.72
CA SER A 90 -12.90 -3.50 9.46
C SER A 90 -13.53 -2.33 8.71
N PRO A 91 -14.68 -2.50 8.02
CA PRO A 91 -15.32 -1.41 7.29
C PRO A 91 -15.76 -0.23 8.16
N PHE A 92 -15.93 -0.40 9.47
CA PHE A 92 -16.34 0.68 10.37
C PHE A 92 -15.28 1.78 10.54
N VAL A 93 -14.02 1.52 10.22
CA VAL A 93 -12.98 2.56 10.25
C VAL A 93 -13.30 3.69 9.26
N ASN A 94 -14.00 3.38 8.17
CA ASN A 94 -14.40 4.35 7.15
C ASN A 94 -15.43 5.36 7.69
N ASP A 95 -16.31 4.91 8.59
CA ASP A 95 -17.27 5.79 9.27
C ASP A 95 -16.55 6.75 10.23
N GLU A 96 -15.46 6.30 10.88
CA GLU A 96 -14.63 7.17 11.72
C GLU A 96 -13.88 8.21 10.87
N VAL A 97 -13.37 7.83 9.69
CA VAL A 97 -12.77 8.77 8.72
C VAL A 97 -13.79 9.84 8.30
N ASN A 98 -15.02 9.45 7.97
CA ASN A 98 -16.10 10.39 7.64
C ASN A 98 -16.45 11.29 8.83
N SER A 99 -16.53 10.73 10.03
CA SER A 99 -16.88 11.48 11.25
C SER A 99 -15.85 12.56 11.55
N LEU A 100 -14.55 12.22 11.50
CA LEU A 100 -13.49 13.22 11.68
C LEU A 100 -13.49 14.26 10.55
N THR A 101 -13.75 13.84 9.31
CA THR A 101 -13.85 14.74 8.15
C THR A 101 -14.99 15.74 8.33
N SER A 102 -16.14 15.32 8.86
CA SER A 102 -17.26 16.21 9.17
C SER A 102 -16.90 17.26 10.23
N GLU A 103 -16.15 16.86 11.26
CA GLU A 103 -15.62 17.79 12.27
C GLU A 103 -14.58 18.75 11.69
N LEU A 104 -13.74 18.29 10.75
CA LEU A 104 -12.81 19.15 10.01
C LEU A 104 -13.55 20.27 9.26
N PHE A 105 -14.57 19.94 8.46
CA PHE A 105 -15.35 20.96 7.73
C PHE A 105 -16.11 21.92 8.67
N THR A 106 -16.51 21.43 9.85
CA THR A 106 -17.22 22.24 10.84
C THR A 106 -16.28 23.23 11.54
N ASN A 107 -15.10 22.77 11.94
CA ASN A 107 -14.19 23.53 12.80
C ASN A 107 -13.02 24.22 12.06
N SER A 108 -12.90 24.04 10.75
CA SER A 108 -11.87 24.69 9.92
C SER A 108 -12.46 25.57 8.82
N THR A 109 -11.59 26.24 8.06
CA THR A 109 -11.94 27.09 6.92
C THR A 109 -11.87 26.36 5.57
N ILE A 110 -11.60 25.05 5.58
CA ILE A 110 -11.40 24.28 4.35
C ILE A 110 -12.62 24.38 3.42
N GLY A 111 -12.38 24.73 2.15
CA GLY A 111 -13.40 24.87 1.11
C GLY A 111 -14.39 26.02 1.33
N LYS A 112 -14.07 27.01 2.19
CA LYS A 112 -14.94 28.17 2.46
C LYS A 112 -14.54 29.45 1.72
N ASP A 113 -13.40 29.44 1.03
CA ASP A 113 -12.91 30.57 0.24
C ASP A 113 -12.53 30.14 -1.19
N GLU A 114 -11.93 31.06 -1.95
CA GLU A 114 -11.54 30.83 -3.35
C GLU A 114 -10.15 30.19 -3.51
N ILE A 115 -9.44 29.94 -2.41
CA ILE A 115 -8.11 29.35 -2.41
C ILE A 115 -8.26 27.82 -2.43
N PRO A 116 -7.70 27.10 -3.42
CA PRO A 116 -7.83 25.66 -3.47
C PRO A 116 -7.17 24.98 -2.27
N ASP A 117 -7.97 24.22 -1.51
CA ASP A 117 -7.49 23.31 -0.47
C ASP A 117 -7.30 21.89 -1.01
N ILE A 118 -6.51 21.08 -0.30
CA ILE A 118 -6.36 19.65 -0.59
C ILE A 118 -6.64 18.82 0.67
N LEU A 119 -7.57 17.88 0.55
CA LEU A 119 -7.88 16.89 1.57
C LEU A 119 -7.60 15.49 1.01
N SER A 120 -6.76 14.73 1.69
CA SER A 120 -6.49 13.33 1.34
C SER A 120 -7.09 12.41 2.40
N LEU A 121 -8.02 11.55 1.98
CA LEU A 121 -8.67 10.56 2.81
C LEU A 121 -8.23 9.16 2.35
N THR A 122 -7.99 8.26 3.29
CA THR A 122 -7.69 6.86 3.00
C THR A 122 -8.78 6.01 3.60
N TYR A 123 -9.51 5.30 2.73
CA TYR A 123 -10.51 4.33 3.13
C TYR A 123 -9.91 2.93 3.15
N TYR A 124 -10.39 2.11 4.08
CA TYR A 124 -10.08 0.70 4.15
C TYR A 124 -10.99 -0.11 3.22
N ALA A 125 -10.37 -0.93 2.38
CA ALA A 125 -11.03 -1.88 1.47
C ALA A 125 -10.25 -3.21 1.40
N GLY A 126 -9.54 -3.55 2.47
CA GLY A 126 -8.66 -4.72 2.57
C GLY A 126 -9.30 -5.93 3.25
N ASN A 127 -8.49 -6.95 3.53
CA ASN A 127 -8.97 -8.19 4.14
C ASN A 127 -9.08 -8.05 5.66
N TYR A 128 -10.18 -8.52 6.24
CA TYR A 128 -10.32 -8.47 7.70
C TYR A 128 -9.28 -9.35 8.40
N ASP A 129 -8.59 -8.79 9.39
CA ASP A 129 -7.58 -9.48 10.20
C ASP A 129 -6.44 -10.10 9.37
N HIS A 130 -6.14 -9.49 8.20
CA HIS A 130 -5.15 -9.97 7.22
C HIS A 130 -5.37 -11.42 6.78
N LYS A 131 -6.60 -11.94 6.93
CA LYS A 131 -6.98 -13.24 6.38
C LYS A 131 -6.87 -13.22 4.86
N SER A 132 -6.67 -14.37 4.25
CA SER A 132 -6.63 -14.42 2.79
C SER A 132 -8.01 -14.12 2.19
N PRO A 133 -8.09 -13.61 0.94
CA PRO A 133 -9.36 -13.35 0.27
C PRO A 133 -10.30 -14.57 0.21
N ARG A 134 -9.73 -15.78 0.24
CA ARG A 134 -10.49 -17.04 0.24
C ARG A 134 -11.15 -17.33 1.60
N GLU A 135 -10.52 -16.92 2.70
CA GLU A 135 -11.00 -17.14 4.07
C GLU A 135 -12.02 -16.09 4.51
N CYS A 136 -11.97 -14.89 3.93
CA CYS A 136 -12.83 -13.76 4.28
C CYS A 136 -13.63 -13.22 3.08
N ALA A 137 -14.06 -14.10 2.17
CA ALA A 137 -14.73 -13.71 0.93
C ALA A 137 -16.02 -12.90 1.19
N LEU A 138 -16.87 -13.36 2.14
CA LEU A 138 -18.10 -12.66 2.53
C LEU A 138 -17.80 -11.31 3.20
N GLU A 139 -16.83 -11.27 4.11
CA GLU A 139 -16.37 -10.04 4.77
C GLU A 139 -15.82 -9.00 3.79
N MET A 140 -15.06 -9.43 2.78
CA MET A 140 -14.51 -8.54 1.77
C MET A 140 -15.64 -7.93 0.94
N GLN A 141 -16.62 -8.72 0.49
CA GLN A 141 -17.77 -8.16 -0.23
C GLN A 141 -18.58 -7.19 0.65
N ASP A 142 -18.82 -7.51 1.93
CA ASP A 142 -19.50 -6.59 2.85
C ASP A 142 -18.70 -5.31 3.10
N THR A 143 -17.37 -5.40 3.12
CA THR A 143 -16.48 -4.24 3.22
C THR A 143 -16.69 -3.29 2.04
N TYR A 144 -16.77 -3.80 0.81
CA TYR A 144 -17.08 -2.97 -0.37
C TYR A 144 -18.49 -2.40 -0.37
N VAL A 145 -19.50 -3.16 0.08
CA VAL A 145 -20.88 -2.65 0.24
C VAL A 145 -20.94 -1.48 1.22
N ARG A 146 -20.18 -1.55 2.32
CA ARG A 146 -20.13 -0.47 3.32
C ARG A 146 -19.24 0.69 2.87
N LEU A 147 -18.18 0.42 2.12
CA LEU A 147 -17.35 1.44 1.48
C LEU A 147 -18.18 2.30 0.53
N ASP A 148 -19.02 1.69 -0.31
CA ASP A 148 -19.95 2.39 -1.20
C ASP A 148 -20.83 3.38 -0.43
N LYS A 149 -21.47 2.92 0.66
CA LYS A 149 -22.25 3.79 1.56
C LYS A 149 -21.41 4.89 2.22
N SER A 150 -20.17 4.59 2.59
CA SER A 150 -19.27 5.57 3.21
C SER A 150 -18.87 6.66 2.22
N ILE A 151 -18.61 6.29 0.96
CA ILE A 151 -18.31 7.25 -0.12
C ILE A 151 -19.55 8.08 -0.44
N ALA A 152 -20.74 7.48 -0.50
CA ALA A 152 -22.00 8.21 -0.68
C ALA A 152 -22.20 9.28 0.42
N ALA A 153 -22.01 8.91 1.69
CA ALA A 153 -22.10 9.84 2.81
C ALA A 153 -21.03 10.96 2.76
N LEU A 154 -19.82 10.67 2.26
CA LEU A 154 -18.81 11.70 2.02
C LEU A 154 -19.26 12.67 0.92
N LEU A 155 -19.81 12.16 -0.19
CA LEU A 155 -20.29 13.00 -1.29
C LEU A 155 -21.43 13.92 -0.82
N ASP A 156 -22.37 13.41 -0.03
CA ASP A 156 -23.45 14.21 0.57
C ASP A 156 -22.89 15.29 1.51
N LEU A 157 -21.89 14.95 2.35
CA LEU A 157 -21.22 15.90 3.22
C LEU A 157 -20.53 17.01 2.42
N LEU A 158 -19.81 16.65 1.35
CA LEU A 158 -19.12 17.60 0.48
C LEU A 158 -20.11 18.52 -0.24
N ASP A 159 -21.22 17.99 -0.74
CA ASP A 159 -22.26 18.80 -1.39
C ASP A 159 -22.90 19.78 -0.40
N GLN A 160 -23.18 19.33 0.81
CA GLN A 160 -23.75 20.19 1.86
C GLN A 160 -22.79 21.29 2.32
N LYS A 161 -21.48 21.00 2.43
CA LYS A 161 -20.50 21.93 3.01
C LYS A 161 -19.89 22.88 1.99
N VAL A 162 -19.67 22.44 0.76
CA VAL A 162 -18.92 23.15 -0.29
C VAL A 162 -19.67 23.21 -1.62
N GLY A 163 -20.48 22.19 -1.91
CA GLY A 163 -21.14 21.99 -3.20
C GLY A 163 -20.24 21.22 -4.18
N LEU A 164 -20.73 20.11 -4.73
CA LEU A 164 -19.90 19.21 -5.57
C LEU A 164 -19.37 19.85 -6.86
N HIS A 165 -20.00 20.94 -7.33
CA HIS A 165 -19.50 21.71 -8.47
C HIS A 165 -18.18 22.44 -8.18
N ASN A 166 -17.85 22.66 -6.90
CA ASN A 166 -16.61 23.31 -6.45
C ASN A 166 -15.54 22.29 -5.98
N VAL A 167 -15.85 20.99 -5.99
CA VAL A 167 -14.95 19.94 -5.50
C VAL A 167 -14.51 19.09 -6.68
N MET A 168 -13.20 18.84 -6.80
CA MET A 168 -12.65 17.82 -7.69
C MET A 168 -12.18 16.63 -6.86
N LEU A 169 -12.77 15.46 -7.08
CA LEU A 169 -12.36 14.22 -6.43
C LEU A 169 -11.52 13.39 -7.39
N PHE A 170 -10.49 12.75 -6.85
CA PHE A 170 -9.81 11.63 -7.50
C PHE A 170 -9.81 10.44 -6.54
N ILE A 171 -10.33 9.31 -6.99
CA ILE A 171 -10.44 8.09 -6.19
C ILE A 171 -9.61 7.01 -6.88
N THR A 172 -8.68 6.41 -6.14
CA THR A 172 -7.83 5.33 -6.63
C THR A 172 -7.45 4.36 -5.53
N SER A 173 -6.89 3.20 -5.90
CA SER A 173 -6.34 2.24 -4.95
C SER A 173 -4.86 2.52 -4.68
N THR A 174 -4.40 2.18 -3.48
CA THR A 174 -2.97 2.18 -3.15
C THR A 174 -2.21 1.03 -3.80
N GLY A 175 -2.92 0.07 -4.42
CA GLY A 175 -2.36 -1.15 -5.01
C GLY A 175 -1.87 -2.15 -3.95
N TYR A 176 -2.10 -1.89 -2.67
CA TYR A 176 -1.76 -2.82 -1.59
C TYR A 176 -2.66 -4.06 -1.66
N THR A 177 -2.04 -5.22 -1.46
CA THR A 177 -2.72 -6.51 -1.32
C THR A 177 -2.09 -7.25 -0.15
N ASP A 178 -2.93 -7.87 0.69
CA ASP A 178 -2.44 -8.83 1.67
C ASP A 178 -1.93 -10.10 0.97
N PRO A 179 -1.06 -10.88 1.62
CA PRO A 179 -0.57 -12.14 1.07
C PRO A 179 -1.71 -13.11 0.74
N GLU A 180 -1.61 -13.77 -0.40
CA GLU A 180 -2.47 -14.90 -0.72
C GLU A 180 -2.01 -16.18 -0.01
N THR A 181 -2.94 -17.13 0.15
CA THR A 181 -2.60 -18.49 0.55
C THR A 181 -1.96 -19.27 -0.59
N ALA A 182 -1.06 -20.19 -0.24
CA ALA A 182 -0.48 -21.12 -1.19
C ALA A 182 -1.57 -21.92 -1.92
N ASP A 183 -1.31 -22.27 -3.18
CA ASP A 183 -2.23 -23.12 -3.91
C ASP A 183 -2.31 -24.51 -3.30
N PHE A 184 -3.51 -25.10 -3.34
CA PHE A 184 -3.69 -26.46 -2.86
C PHE A 184 -2.84 -27.45 -3.67
N GLY A 185 -2.16 -28.35 -2.97
CA GLY A 185 -1.32 -29.38 -3.60
C GLY A 185 -2.06 -30.25 -4.62
N LYS A 186 -3.40 -30.33 -4.55
CA LYS A 186 -4.24 -30.99 -5.56
C LYS A 186 -4.05 -30.43 -6.98
N TYR A 187 -3.74 -29.14 -7.11
CA TYR A 187 -3.51 -28.48 -8.40
C TYR A 187 -2.09 -28.67 -8.94
N ARG A 188 -1.16 -29.19 -8.12
CA ARG A 188 0.23 -29.49 -8.50
C ARG A 188 0.92 -28.30 -9.20
N ILE A 189 0.60 -27.08 -8.77
CA ILE A 189 1.22 -25.87 -9.30
C ILE A 189 2.69 -25.87 -8.87
N PRO A 190 3.65 -25.69 -9.80
CA PRO A 190 5.06 -25.61 -9.45
C PRO A 190 5.32 -24.50 -8.44
N GLY A 191 6.08 -24.82 -7.39
CA GLY A 191 6.38 -23.90 -6.32
C GLY A 191 7.45 -24.46 -5.39
N GLY A 192 7.77 -23.70 -4.35
CA GLY A 192 8.79 -24.05 -3.39
C GLY A 192 8.97 -22.94 -2.36
N GLU A 193 9.95 -23.08 -1.49
CA GLU A 193 10.32 -22.06 -0.52
C GLU A 193 11.60 -21.33 -0.94
N PHE A 194 11.54 -19.99 -0.97
CA PHE A 194 12.69 -19.14 -1.18
C PHE A 194 13.10 -18.49 0.14
N HIS A 195 14.36 -18.68 0.52
CA HIS A 195 14.94 -18.19 1.79
C HIS A 195 16.06 -17.19 1.51
N LEU A 196 15.78 -15.89 1.65
CA LEU A 196 16.73 -14.82 1.32
C LEU A 196 17.99 -14.87 2.21
N ASN A 197 17.82 -15.18 3.49
CA ASN A 197 18.92 -15.31 4.44
C ASN A 197 19.93 -16.40 4.05
N ARG A 198 19.45 -17.55 3.54
CA ARG A 198 20.29 -18.64 3.04
C ARG A 198 21.07 -18.21 1.81
N CYS A 199 20.42 -17.48 0.89
CA CYS A 199 21.06 -16.93 -0.31
C CYS A 199 22.18 -15.94 0.07
N ALA A 200 21.90 -15.03 1.01
CA ALA A 200 22.87 -14.05 1.49
C ALA A 200 24.08 -14.71 2.17
N ALA A 201 23.85 -15.72 3.03
CA ALA A 201 24.92 -16.45 3.69
C ALA A 201 25.81 -17.22 2.70
N LEU A 202 25.20 -17.92 1.75
CA LEU A 202 25.92 -18.67 0.71
C LEU A 202 26.68 -17.74 -0.23
N LEU A 203 26.10 -16.58 -0.59
CA LEU A 203 26.80 -15.57 -1.37
C LEU A 203 28.04 -15.04 -0.62
N ASN A 204 27.93 -14.78 0.68
CA ASN A 204 29.07 -14.33 1.46
C ASN A 204 30.21 -15.37 1.46
N ILE A 205 29.88 -16.66 1.61
CA ILE A 205 30.86 -17.75 1.54
C ILE A 205 31.50 -17.82 0.15
N TYR A 206 30.71 -17.71 -0.92
CA TYR A 206 31.20 -17.68 -2.30
C TYR A 206 32.18 -16.52 -2.54
N LEU A 207 31.85 -15.31 -2.09
CA LEU A 207 32.70 -14.14 -2.21
C LEU A 207 33.97 -14.25 -1.35
N MET A 208 33.89 -14.86 -0.16
CA MET A 208 35.07 -15.18 0.66
C MET A 208 36.01 -16.15 -0.04
N ALA A 209 35.49 -17.20 -0.66
CA ALA A 209 36.30 -18.16 -1.42
C ALA A 209 36.97 -17.51 -2.65
N THR A 210 36.30 -16.53 -3.26
CA THR A 210 36.76 -15.87 -4.49
C THR A 210 37.75 -14.74 -4.22
N TYR A 211 37.53 -13.95 -3.17
CA TYR A 211 38.24 -12.69 -2.89
C TYR A 211 38.97 -12.68 -1.54
N GLY A 212 39.03 -13.83 -0.87
CA GLY A 212 39.64 -14.01 0.45
C GLY A 212 38.71 -13.59 1.59
N GLU A 213 39.12 -13.89 2.83
CA GLU A 213 38.32 -13.69 4.04
C GLU A 213 37.75 -12.26 4.18
N GLY A 214 36.48 -12.18 4.61
CA GLY A 214 35.78 -10.93 4.86
C GLY A 214 34.26 -11.10 4.81
N GLN A 215 33.55 -10.13 5.40
CA GLN A 215 32.09 -10.04 5.33
C GLN A 215 31.69 -9.14 4.16
N TYR A 216 31.47 -9.74 2.99
CA TYR A 216 31.09 -9.05 1.75
C TYR A 216 29.60 -8.73 1.70
N VAL A 217 28.75 -9.52 2.36
CA VAL A 217 27.32 -9.20 2.50
C VAL A 217 27.10 -8.48 3.83
N GLU A 218 26.71 -7.21 3.75
CA GLU A 218 26.47 -6.36 4.93
C GLU A 218 25.06 -6.59 5.49
N ALA A 219 24.07 -6.68 4.61
CA ALA A 219 22.67 -6.90 4.99
C ALA A 219 21.86 -7.52 3.85
N TYR A 220 20.66 -7.99 4.17
CA TYR A 220 19.63 -8.35 3.20
C TYR A 220 18.26 -7.94 3.75
N HIS A 221 17.37 -7.51 2.86
CA HIS A 221 16.00 -7.10 3.23
C HIS A 221 15.13 -6.97 1.98
N ASN A 222 13.86 -7.39 2.04
CA ASN A 222 12.90 -7.27 0.93
C ASN A 222 13.46 -7.71 -0.42
N GLN A 223 13.97 -8.95 -0.47
CA GLN A 223 14.55 -9.59 -1.66
C GLN A 223 15.75 -8.84 -2.24
N GLN A 224 16.36 -7.93 -1.47
CA GLN A 224 17.56 -7.21 -1.83
C GLN A 224 18.73 -7.62 -0.94
N ILE A 225 19.93 -7.62 -1.51
CA ILE A 225 21.19 -7.86 -0.81
C ILE A 225 22.03 -6.60 -0.91
N TYR A 226 22.61 -6.19 0.23
CA TYR A 226 23.48 -5.03 0.39
C TYR A 226 24.91 -5.54 0.60
N LEU A 227 25.82 -5.13 -0.27
CA LEU A 227 27.23 -5.49 -0.21
C LEU A 227 27.99 -4.50 0.68
N ASN A 228 29.04 -4.97 1.34
CA ASN A 228 29.90 -4.14 2.18
C ASN A 228 30.86 -3.33 1.30
N HIS A 229 30.43 -2.14 0.88
CA HIS A 229 31.22 -1.28 -0.02
C HIS A 229 32.56 -0.87 0.59
N LYS A 230 32.61 -0.64 1.92
CA LYS A 230 33.86 -0.29 2.63
C LYS A 230 34.90 -1.40 2.54
N LEU A 231 34.46 -2.65 2.70
CA LEU A 231 35.36 -3.80 2.58
C LEU A 231 35.86 -3.96 1.14
N ILE A 232 34.95 -3.84 0.17
CA ILE A 232 35.26 -3.94 -1.27
C ILE A 232 36.31 -2.91 -1.67
N GLU A 233 36.11 -1.64 -1.27
CA GLU A 233 37.04 -0.55 -1.52
C GLU A 233 38.39 -0.79 -0.82
N LYS A 234 38.38 -1.20 0.46
CA LYS A 234 39.62 -1.50 1.21
C LYS A 234 40.45 -2.60 0.54
N LYS A 235 39.81 -3.58 -0.08
CA LYS A 235 40.45 -4.66 -0.83
C LYS A 235 40.79 -4.29 -2.28
N GLN A 236 40.50 -3.06 -2.70
CA GLN A 236 40.71 -2.56 -4.07
C GLN A 236 40.01 -3.42 -5.14
N LEU A 237 38.84 -3.97 -4.79
CA LEU A 237 38.04 -4.76 -5.72
C LEU A 237 37.06 -3.86 -6.47
N ASN A 238 36.74 -4.23 -7.70
CA ASN A 238 35.74 -3.52 -8.50
C ASN A 238 34.33 -3.93 -8.06
N LEU A 239 33.51 -2.95 -7.63
CA LEU A 239 32.15 -3.19 -7.18
C LEU A 239 31.25 -3.76 -8.29
N THR A 240 31.39 -3.28 -9.53
CA THR A 240 30.62 -3.78 -10.67
C THR A 240 30.91 -5.26 -10.90
N ASP A 241 32.19 -5.65 -10.93
CA ASP A 241 32.58 -7.04 -11.14
C ASP A 241 32.03 -7.96 -10.03
N ILE A 242 32.06 -7.49 -8.77
CA ILE A 242 31.48 -8.23 -7.65
C ILE A 242 29.96 -8.36 -7.80
N GLN A 243 29.26 -7.27 -8.14
CA GLN A 243 27.81 -7.29 -8.35
C GLN A 243 27.42 -8.27 -9.46
N GLU A 244 28.15 -8.29 -10.57
CA GLU A 244 27.87 -9.18 -11.71
C GLU A 244 28.11 -10.64 -11.34
N LYS A 245 29.26 -10.98 -10.72
CA LYS A 245 29.51 -12.36 -10.26
C LYS A 245 28.51 -12.81 -9.19
N ALA A 246 28.11 -11.91 -8.31
CA ALA A 246 27.11 -12.21 -7.29
C ALA A 246 25.74 -12.50 -7.93
N ALA A 247 25.34 -11.72 -8.95
CA ALA A 247 24.11 -11.97 -9.70
C ALA A 247 24.15 -13.33 -10.42
N ASP A 248 25.26 -13.65 -11.10
CA ASP A 248 25.46 -14.92 -11.81
C ASP A 248 25.46 -16.13 -10.86
N PHE A 249 25.95 -15.95 -9.62
CA PHE A 249 25.88 -16.99 -8.59
C PHE A 249 24.45 -17.17 -8.06
N LEU A 250 23.77 -16.08 -7.74
CA LEU A 250 22.43 -16.11 -7.14
C LEU A 250 21.35 -16.61 -8.09
N VAL A 251 21.45 -16.34 -9.40
CA VAL A 251 20.45 -16.79 -10.38
C VAL A 251 20.36 -18.32 -10.50
N GLN A 252 21.36 -19.05 -10.01
CA GLN A 252 21.40 -20.52 -10.02
C GLN A 252 20.53 -21.15 -8.92
N PHE A 253 20.05 -20.35 -7.96
CA PHE A 253 19.28 -20.85 -6.84
C PHE A 253 17.87 -21.22 -7.28
N SER A 254 17.36 -22.34 -6.78
CA SER A 254 15.98 -22.74 -7.05
C SER A 254 15.00 -21.67 -6.55
N GLY A 255 14.04 -21.32 -7.40
CA GLY A 255 13.07 -20.27 -7.10
C GLY A 255 13.49 -18.87 -7.51
N VAL A 256 14.74 -18.66 -7.95
CA VAL A 256 15.16 -17.38 -8.52
C VAL A 256 14.82 -17.35 -10.00
N ASN A 257 14.14 -16.28 -10.42
CA ASN A 257 13.83 -16.01 -11.83
C ASN A 257 14.93 -15.17 -12.47
N GLU A 258 15.21 -14.01 -11.88
CA GLU A 258 16.27 -13.09 -12.31
C GLU A 258 16.95 -12.44 -11.10
N VAL A 259 18.20 -12.00 -11.29
CA VAL A 259 18.89 -11.14 -10.32
C VAL A 259 19.36 -9.88 -11.03
N TYR A 260 18.90 -8.74 -10.53
CA TYR A 260 19.23 -7.42 -11.06
C TYR A 260 20.30 -6.78 -10.19
N SER A 261 21.49 -6.58 -10.75
CA SER A 261 22.49 -5.73 -10.10
C SER A 261 22.10 -4.26 -10.19
N ALA A 262 22.50 -3.47 -9.19
CA ALA A 262 22.36 -2.02 -9.21
C ALA A 262 23.05 -1.42 -10.45
N HIS A 263 24.19 -1.97 -10.87
CA HIS A 263 24.85 -1.62 -12.12
C HIS A 263 23.93 -1.82 -13.34
N ARG A 264 23.33 -3.00 -13.52
CA ARG A 264 22.40 -3.30 -14.63
C ARG A 264 21.18 -2.38 -14.58
N LEU A 265 20.60 -2.15 -13.40
CA LEU A 265 19.43 -1.28 -13.24
C LEU A 265 19.72 0.18 -13.59
N LEU A 266 20.94 0.67 -13.32
CA LEU A 266 21.31 2.09 -13.51
C LEU A 266 21.92 2.39 -14.88
N LEU A 267 22.77 1.49 -15.39
CA LEU A 267 23.60 1.70 -16.59
C LEU A 267 23.35 0.66 -17.70
N GLY A 268 22.57 -0.38 -17.43
CA GLY A 268 22.23 -1.39 -18.43
C GLY A 268 21.23 -0.90 -19.49
N ALA A 269 21.05 -1.73 -20.52
CA ALA A 269 20.08 -1.47 -21.58
C ALA A 269 18.65 -1.35 -21.03
N TRP A 270 17.90 -0.41 -21.59
CA TRP A 270 16.51 -0.20 -21.22
C TRP A 270 15.60 -1.26 -21.86
N THR A 271 14.69 -1.83 -21.07
CA THR A 271 13.51 -2.58 -21.56
C THR A 271 12.28 -2.18 -20.74
N PRO A 272 11.05 -2.36 -21.26
CA PRO A 272 9.83 -2.07 -20.51
C PRO A 272 9.74 -2.80 -19.15
N GLU A 273 10.26 -4.01 -19.06
CA GLU A 273 10.30 -4.84 -17.85
C GLU A 273 11.29 -4.26 -16.83
N ILE A 274 12.52 -4.00 -17.25
CA ILE A 274 13.56 -3.39 -16.41
C ILE A 274 13.12 -2.01 -15.93
N TYR A 275 12.41 -1.24 -16.76
CA TYR A 275 11.93 0.08 -16.39
C TYR A 275 11.01 0.06 -15.17
N LYS A 276 10.09 -0.92 -15.08
CA LYS A 276 9.21 -1.08 -13.92
C LYS A 276 10.00 -1.31 -12.63
N ILE A 277 11.01 -2.18 -12.72
CA ILE A 277 11.88 -2.53 -11.59
C ILE A 277 12.75 -1.33 -11.19
N ARG A 278 13.33 -0.64 -12.18
CA ARG A 278 14.13 0.57 -11.98
C ARG A 278 13.32 1.68 -11.30
N ASN A 279 12.03 1.82 -11.60
CA ASN A 279 11.18 2.82 -10.95
C ASN A 279 10.99 2.58 -9.44
N ALA A 280 11.13 1.33 -8.97
CA ALA A 280 11.14 0.99 -7.56
C ALA A 280 12.55 1.05 -6.92
N PHE A 281 13.60 1.25 -7.71
CA PHE A 281 14.99 1.27 -7.26
C PHE A 281 15.42 2.68 -6.84
N ASN A 282 15.95 2.81 -5.62
CA ASN A 282 16.56 4.04 -5.13
C ASN A 282 18.06 3.84 -4.86
N ARG A 283 18.91 4.57 -5.59
CA ARG A 283 20.38 4.46 -5.50
C ARG A 283 20.95 4.52 -4.08
N LYS A 284 20.30 5.23 -3.15
CA LYS A 284 20.80 5.39 -1.76
C LYS A 284 20.16 4.44 -0.76
N ARG A 285 19.08 3.75 -1.13
CA ARG A 285 18.23 2.98 -0.19
C ARG A 285 17.96 1.55 -0.63
N SER A 286 18.14 1.24 -1.91
CA SER A 286 18.01 -0.10 -2.44
C SER A 286 19.34 -0.84 -2.36
N GLY A 287 19.27 -2.17 -2.27
CA GLY A 287 20.45 -3.04 -2.25
C GLY A 287 21.17 -3.10 -3.59
N ASP A 288 22.36 -3.67 -3.56
CA ASP A 288 23.23 -3.87 -4.72
C ASP A 288 22.72 -4.94 -5.68
N LEU A 289 21.91 -5.87 -5.16
CA LEU A 289 21.32 -6.97 -5.90
C LEU A 289 19.85 -7.04 -5.51
N LEU A 290 18.96 -7.09 -6.49
CA LEU A 290 17.53 -7.34 -6.33
C LEU A 290 17.19 -8.69 -6.93
N ILE A 291 16.59 -9.57 -6.15
CA ILE A 291 16.23 -10.93 -6.55
C ILE A 291 14.75 -10.94 -6.93
N ASP A 292 14.47 -11.30 -8.17
CA ASP A 292 13.14 -11.64 -8.65
C ASP A 292 12.90 -13.14 -8.46
N VAL A 293 11.81 -13.48 -7.77
CA VAL A 293 11.49 -14.85 -7.36
C VAL A 293 10.39 -15.38 -8.27
N LEU A 294 10.48 -16.64 -8.67
CA LEU A 294 9.53 -17.27 -9.58
C LEU A 294 8.10 -17.26 -8.99
N PRO A 295 7.07 -16.96 -9.80
CA PRO A 295 5.68 -17.13 -9.39
C PRO A 295 5.40 -18.56 -8.89
N GLY A 296 4.55 -18.68 -7.87
CA GLY A 296 4.23 -19.94 -7.20
C GLY A 296 5.18 -20.31 -6.05
N TRP A 297 6.32 -19.63 -5.93
CA TRP A 297 7.22 -19.80 -4.78
C TRP A 297 6.78 -18.94 -3.59
N THR A 298 7.03 -19.44 -2.39
CA THR A 298 6.80 -18.72 -1.14
C THR A 298 8.10 -18.11 -0.66
N ILE A 299 8.14 -16.78 -0.54
CA ILE A 299 9.23 -16.09 0.15
C ILE A 299 9.01 -16.30 1.63
N VAL A 300 9.95 -17.00 2.27
CA VAL A 300 9.89 -17.30 3.70
C VAL A 300 10.68 -16.25 4.46
N GLU A 301 9.99 -15.57 5.37
CA GLU A 301 10.58 -14.61 6.30
C GLU A 301 10.75 -15.27 7.68
N GLU A 302 11.62 -14.71 8.52
CA GLU A 302 11.86 -15.25 9.88
C GLU A 302 10.58 -15.27 10.73
N GLN A 303 9.72 -14.27 10.53
CA GLN A 303 8.37 -14.25 11.07
C GLN A 303 7.41 -14.85 10.04
N ALA A 304 6.84 -16.01 10.35
CA ALA A 304 5.98 -16.75 9.44
C ALA A 304 4.77 -15.93 8.94
N THR A 305 4.28 -14.96 9.73
CA THR A 305 3.20 -14.03 9.35
C THR A 305 3.55 -13.11 8.18
N ASN A 306 4.83 -12.94 7.88
CA ASN A 306 5.32 -12.06 6.82
C ASN A 306 5.69 -12.84 5.54
N SER A 307 5.64 -14.17 5.59
CA SER A 307 5.87 -15.01 4.43
C SER A 307 4.75 -14.83 3.41
N ARG A 308 5.10 -14.80 2.12
CA ARG A 308 4.13 -14.54 1.04
C ARG A 308 4.41 -15.38 -0.18
N ILE A 309 3.35 -15.86 -0.82
CA ILE A 309 3.45 -16.46 -2.15
C ILE A 309 3.65 -15.38 -3.21
N VAL A 310 4.54 -15.67 -4.16
CA VAL A 310 4.80 -14.79 -5.30
C VAL A 310 3.77 -15.05 -6.38
N ARG A 311 3.08 -13.98 -6.80
CA ARG A 311 2.11 -14.00 -7.90
C ARG A 311 2.56 -13.01 -8.98
N ALA A 312 2.57 -13.48 -10.21
CA ALA A 312 2.60 -12.60 -11.37
C ALA A 312 1.15 -12.30 -11.77
N ALA A 313 0.62 -11.18 -11.28
CA ALA A 313 -0.71 -10.71 -11.66
C ALA A 313 -0.64 -9.22 -12.00
N ASN A 314 -1.33 -8.83 -13.07
CA ASN A 314 -1.62 -7.42 -13.30
C ASN A 314 -2.79 -7.04 -12.40
N THR A 315 -2.56 -6.18 -11.41
CA THR A 315 -3.60 -5.70 -10.51
C THR A 315 -4.06 -4.31 -11.00
N PRO A 316 -5.13 -4.22 -11.81
CA PRO A 316 -5.65 -2.93 -12.23
C PRO A 316 -6.17 -2.17 -11.00
N ALA A 317 -5.89 -0.88 -10.94
CA ALA A 317 -6.46 0.03 -9.96
C ALA A 317 -7.46 0.95 -10.66
N PRO A 318 -8.64 1.22 -10.06
CA PRO A 318 -9.55 2.22 -10.59
C PRO A 318 -8.89 3.60 -10.47
N LEU A 319 -9.17 4.47 -11.45
CA LEU A 319 -8.97 5.91 -11.34
C LEU A 319 -10.28 6.58 -11.70
N ILE A 320 -10.95 7.14 -10.71
CA ILE A 320 -12.24 7.81 -10.87
C ILE A 320 -12.02 9.29 -10.62
N LEU A 321 -12.38 10.14 -11.58
CA LEU A 321 -12.37 11.60 -11.46
C LEU A 321 -13.81 12.10 -11.44
N LEU A 322 -14.18 12.93 -10.46
CA LEU A 322 -15.56 13.40 -10.25
C LEU A 322 -15.58 14.88 -9.83
N GLY A 323 -16.74 15.52 -10.02
CA GLY A 323 -17.00 16.91 -9.62
C GLY A 323 -16.32 17.94 -10.54
N ALA A 324 -16.39 19.23 -10.19
CA ALA A 324 -15.72 20.34 -10.89
C ALA A 324 -15.77 20.27 -12.44
N SER A 325 -16.95 20.00 -13.00
CA SER A 325 -17.22 19.88 -14.44
C SER A 325 -16.49 18.75 -15.17
N VAL A 326 -16.01 17.72 -14.47
CA VAL A 326 -15.49 16.50 -15.11
C VAL A 326 -16.57 15.84 -15.96
N LYS A 327 -16.25 15.52 -17.22
CA LYS A 327 -17.18 14.89 -18.16
C LYS A 327 -17.40 13.41 -17.80
N PRO A 328 -18.64 12.91 -17.84
CA PRO A 328 -18.92 11.50 -17.65
C PRO A 328 -18.43 10.71 -18.87
N GLU A 329 -17.32 9.99 -18.72
CA GLU A 329 -16.74 9.16 -19.78
C GLU A 329 -15.95 8.00 -19.17
N ILE A 330 -15.93 6.85 -19.87
CA ILE A 330 -15.04 5.73 -19.55
C ILE A 330 -13.86 5.80 -20.50
N ILE A 331 -12.66 5.95 -19.94
CA ILE A 331 -11.43 6.09 -20.71
C ILE A 331 -10.60 4.81 -20.53
N GLU A 332 -10.43 4.03 -21.61
CA GLU A 332 -9.74 2.73 -21.58
C GLU A 332 -8.27 2.78 -22.05
N ILE A 333 -7.65 3.96 -22.07
CA ILE A 333 -6.22 4.08 -22.40
C ILE A 333 -5.35 3.53 -21.26
N PRO A 334 -4.23 2.84 -21.58
CA PRO A 334 -3.24 2.46 -20.58
C PRO A 334 -2.76 3.68 -19.80
N THR A 335 -3.09 3.72 -18.51
CA THR A 335 -2.71 4.79 -17.59
C THR A 335 -1.94 4.23 -16.41
N SER A 336 -1.21 5.10 -15.72
CA SER A 336 -0.48 4.78 -14.49
C SER A 336 -0.76 5.84 -13.44
N VAL A 337 -0.44 5.54 -12.19
CA VAL A 337 -0.57 6.50 -11.08
C VAL A 337 0.26 7.79 -11.30
N GLU A 338 1.25 7.77 -12.19
CA GLU A 338 2.10 8.92 -12.52
C GLU A 338 1.32 10.06 -13.20
N TYR A 339 0.15 9.75 -13.79
CA TYR A 339 -0.71 10.75 -14.42
C TYR A 339 -1.56 11.55 -13.42
N ILE A 340 -1.78 11.05 -12.21
CA ILE A 340 -2.73 11.64 -11.25
C ILE A 340 -2.26 13.04 -10.81
N ALA A 341 -1.04 13.13 -10.28
CA ALA A 341 -0.48 14.39 -9.78
C ALA A 341 -0.41 15.51 -10.84
N PRO A 342 0.13 15.30 -12.06
CA PRO A 342 0.14 16.34 -13.08
C PRO A 342 -1.28 16.70 -13.55
N THR A 343 -2.22 15.75 -13.61
CA THR A 343 -3.62 16.01 -13.97
C THR A 343 -4.31 16.92 -12.96
N ILE A 344 -4.16 16.64 -11.66
CA ILE A 344 -4.71 17.49 -10.59
C ILE A 344 -4.05 18.87 -10.62
N ALA A 345 -2.72 18.93 -10.70
CA ALA A 345 -1.98 20.20 -10.75
C ALA A 345 -2.44 21.08 -11.94
N HIS A 346 -2.64 20.48 -13.11
CA HIS A 346 -3.19 21.16 -14.27
C HIS A 346 -4.61 21.67 -14.01
N ALA A 347 -5.47 20.85 -13.40
CA ALA A 347 -6.86 21.19 -13.13
C ALA A 347 -7.03 22.36 -12.13
N ILE A 348 -6.10 22.52 -11.18
CA ILE A 348 -6.07 23.63 -10.21
C ILE A 348 -5.06 24.73 -10.58
N ARG A 349 -4.49 24.68 -11.79
CA ARG A 349 -3.59 25.70 -12.37
C ARG A 349 -2.32 25.97 -11.57
N ILE A 350 -1.74 24.94 -10.96
CA ILE A 350 -0.42 25.01 -10.33
C ILE A 350 0.63 24.24 -11.15
N ARG A 351 1.90 24.44 -10.82
CA ARG A 351 2.98 23.62 -11.40
C ARG A 351 2.90 22.21 -10.83
N ALA A 352 3.06 21.21 -11.70
CA ALA A 352 3.16 19.83 -11.27
C ALA A 352 4.39 19.64 -10.34
N PRO A 353 4.35 18.66 -9.42
CA PRO A 353 5.51 18.30 -8.61
C PRO A 353 6.76 18.09 -9.48
N ASN A 354 7.91 18.53 -8.97
CA ASN A 354 9.19 18.52 -9.71
C ASN A 354 9.73 17.13 -10.07
N GLY A 355 9.15 16.05 -9.53
CA GLY A 355 9.46 14.67 -9.88
C GLY A 355 8.53 14.04 -10.92
N CYS A 356 7.48 14.75 -11.37
CA CYS A 356 6.58 14.25 -12.40
C CYS A 356 7.30 14.17 -13.76
N LYS A 357 7.23 13.01 -14.40
CA LYS A 357 7.82 12.77 -15.74
C LYS A 357 6.77 12.73 -16.86
N THR A 358 5.51 12.69 -16.48
CA THR A 358 4.38 12.41 -17.38
C THR A 358 3.52 13.66 -17.55
N SER A 359 2.95 13.83 -18.74
CA SER A 359 2.00 14.91 -19.02
C SER A 359 0.63 14.61 -18.38
N PRO A 360 -0.16 15.63 -18.02
CA PRO A 360 -1.51 15.43 -17.51
C PRO A 360 -2.39 14.71 -18.54
N LEU A 361 -3.38 13.97 -18.05
CA LEU A 361 -4.47 13.47 -18.88
C LEU A 361 -5.25 14.65 -19.47
N THR A 362 -5.54 14.59 -20.76
CA THR A 362 -6.28 15.63 -21.49
C THR A 362 -7.74 15.20 -21.69
N GLY A 363 -8.63 16.17 -21.94
CA GLY A 363 -10.03 15.88 -22.27
C GLY A 363 -10.96 15.54 -21.09
N ILE A 364 -10.46 15.59 -19.85
CA ILE A 364 -11.23 15.24 -18.65
C ILE A 364 -12.35 16.25 -18.32
N ARG A 365 -12.17 17.53 -18.69
CA ARG A 365 -13.14 18.62 -18.49
C ARG A 365 -13.73 19.10 -19.81
#